data_AF-A0A7J9YWN7-F1
#
_entry.id   AF-A0A7J9YWN7-F1
#
_cell.length_a   1.000
_cell.length_b   1.000
_cell.length_c   1.000
_cell.angle_alpha   90.00
_cell.angle_beta   90.00
_cell.angle_gamma   90.00
#
_symmetry.space_group_name_H-M   'P 1'
#
loop_
_entity.id
_entity.type
_entity.pdbx_description
1 polymer ?
#
loop_
_entity_poly.entity_id
_entity_poly.type
_entity_poly.pdbx_seq_one_letter_code
_entity_poly.pdbx_strand_id
1 'polypeptide(L)'
;MRSAIAYAPRGGPLSGAGALAASTYLGSLAYVAFAFSNPIVLAGAGAAVVVAGELAGARRALALAARWAAALGVMIVAVNAIASQRGDTILVRGFDLPVLGQLDISAGAGGEPAVRALVGLKQ
;
A
#
# COMPACT_ATOMS: atom_id res chain seq x y z
N MET A 1 -17.24 -16.13 21.31
CA MET A 1 -16.00 -15.66 20.67
C MET A 1 -15.78 -14.19 21.04
N ARG A 2 -14.65 -13.80 21.68
CA ARG A 2 -14.36 -12.38 21.93
C ARG A 2 -13.84 -11.74 20.64
N SER A 3 -14.47 -10.65 20.20
CA SER A 3 -14.04 -9.88 19.03
C SER A 3 -12.58 -9.45 19.17
N ALA A 4 -11.81 -9.50 18.08
CA ALA A 4 -10.40 -9.08 18.07
C ALA A 4 -10.23 -7.57 18.38
N ILE A 5 -11.33 -6.81 18.30
CA ILE A 5 -11.41 -5.36 18.54
C ILE A 5 -11.95 -5.07 19.96
N ALA A 6 -12.44 -6.08 20.68
CA ALA A 6 -12.94 -5.88 22.04
C ALA A 6 -11.78 -5.50 22.97
N TYR A 7 -11.97 -4.43 23.75
CA TYR A 7 -11.02 -4.01 24.77
C TYR A 7 -10.75 -5.18 25.73
N ALA A 8 -9.48 -5.60 25.78
CA ALA A 8 -9.01 -6.62 26.70
C ALA A 8 -7.86 -5.99 27.50
N PRO A 9 -8.01 -5.80 28.83
CA PRO A 9 -6.93 -5.29 29.66
C PRO A 9 -5.74 -6.23 29.53
N ARG A 10 -4.62 -5.73 29.00
CA ARG A 10 -3.35 -6.45 28.93
C ARG A 10 -2.30 -5.57 29.59
N GLY A 11 -1.57 -6.11 30.57
CA GLY A 11 -0.47 -5.40 31.22
C GLY A 11 0.71 -5.28 30.26
N GLY A 12 0.73 -4.23 29.44
CA GLY A 12 1.86 -3.86 28.60
C GLY A 12 2.28 -2.41 28.86
N PRO A 13 3.49 -1.99 28.42
CA PRO A 13 4.02 -0.64 28.65
C PRO A 13 3.08 0.47 28.16
N LEU A 14 2.33 0.22 27.07
CA LEU A 14 1.30 1.14 26.56
C LEU A 14 0.02 1.19 27.40
N SER A 15 -0.29 0.13 28.16
CA SER A 15 -1.41 0.13 29.11
C SER A 15 -1.07 0.76 30.46
N GLY A 16 0.22 0.96 30.74
CA GLY A 16 0.70 1.79 31.86
C GLY A 16 0.76 3.29 31.53
N ALA A 17 0.78 3.65 30.24
CA ALA A 17 0.73 5.04 29.78
C ALA A 17 -0.72 5.56 29.75
N GLY A 18 -0.88 6.87 29.98
CA GLY A 18 -2.19 7.52 29.82
C GLY A 18 -2.71 7.40 28.38
N ALA A 19 -4.03 7.20 28.22
CA ALA A 19 -4.67 7.02 26.92
C ALA A 19 -4.35 8.17 25.93
N LEU A 20 -4.17 9.38 26.43
CA LEU A 20 -3.74 10.55 25.65
C LEU A 20 -2.35 10.34 25.04
N ALA A 21 -1.35 9.95 25.84
CA ALA A 21 0.01 9.74 25.36
C ALA A 21 0.07 8.66 24.28
N ALA A 22 -0.66 7.55 24.47
CA ALA A 22 -0.77 6.49 23.47
C ALA A 22 -1.43 6.99 22.18
N SER A 23 -2.49 7.78 22.29
CA SER A 23 -3.20 8.35 21.13
C SER A 23 -2.34 9.35 20.37
N THR A 24 -1.59 10.21 21.07
CA THR A 24 -0.69 11.19 20.43
C THR A 24 0.46 10.49 19.71
N TYR A 25 1.04 9.44 20.32
CA TYR A 25 2.10 8.65 19.69
C TYR A 25 1.62 7.91 18.44
N LEU A 26 0.47 7.23 18.50
CA LEU A 26 -0.09 6.55 17.33
C LEU A 26 -0.57 7.55 16.27
N GLY A 27 -1.11 8.69 16.69
CA GLY A 27 -1.53 9.78 15.81
C GLY A 27 -0.37 10.39 15.02
N SER A 28 0.82 10.52 15.62
CA SER A 28 1.99 11.03 14.89
C SER A 28 2.47 10.06 13.80
N LEU A 29 2.42 8.74 14.04
CA LEU A 29 2.72 7.73 13.01
C LEU A 29 1.69 7.78 11.86
N ALA A 30 0.41 7.96 12.18
CA ALA A 30 -0.63 8.15 11.17
C ALA A 30 -0.38 9.42 10.35
N TYR A 31 0.00 10.52 11.00
CA TYR A 31 0.34 11.77 10.31
C TYR A 31 1.51 11.60 9.33
N VAL A 32 2.56 10.86 9.72
CA VAL A 32 3.69 10.56 8.81
C VAL A 32 3.21 9.84 7.54
N ALA A 33 2.24 8.93 7.65
CA ALA A 33 1.68 8.24 6.49
C ALA A 33 0.95 9.17 5.51
N PHE A 34 0.40 10.30 5.98
CA PHE A 34 -0.26 11.30 5.14
C PHE A 34 0.69 12.38 4.63
N ALA A 35 1.71 12.75 5.42
CA ALA A 35 2.60 13.86 5.12
C ALA A 35 3.71 13.50 4.13
N PHE A 36 4.08 12.22 4.00
CA PHE A 36 5.22 11.79 3.21
C PHE A 36 4.84 10.81 2.10
N SER A 37 5.47 10.98 0.93
CA SER A 37 5.36 10.04 -0.21
C SER A 37 6.62 9.19 -0.41
N ASN A 38 7.68 9.43 0.38
CA ASN A 38 8.93 8.67 0.27
C ASN A 38 8.72 7.24 0.83
N PRO A 39 8.96 6.18 0.01
CA PRO A 39 8.68 4.81 0.42
C PRO A 39 9.52 4.36 1.62
N ILE A 40 10.73 4.88 1.80
CA ILE A 40 11.61 4.53 2.91
C ILE A 40 11.04 5.07 4.23
N VAL A 41 10.51 6.30 4.22
CA VAL A 41 9.88 6.92 5.39
C VAL A 41 8.63 6.15 5.80
N LEU A 42 7.80 5.78 4.83
CA LEU A 42 6.59 5.00 5.05
C LEU A 42 6.90 3.58 5.59
N ALA A 43 7.93 2.93 5.05
CA ALA A 43 8.39 1.64 5.56
C ALA A 43 8.86 1.75 7.02
N GLY A 44 9.62 2.80 7.35
CA GLY A 44 10.06 3.08 8.72
C GLY A 44 8.89 3.30 9.68
N ALA A 45 7.90 4.11 9.29
CA ALA A 45 6.69 4.34 10.08
C ALA A 45 5.89 3.04 10.27
N GLY A 46 5.74 2.22 9.23
CA GLY A 46 5.11 0.91 9.32
C GLY A 46 5.82 -0.04 10.29
N ALA A 47 7.16 -0.10 10.23
CA ALA A 47 7.96 -0.88 11.17
C ALA A 47 7.76 -0.41 12.62
N ALA A 48 7.74 0.91 12.86
CA ALA A 48 7.48 1.48 14.18
C ALA A 48 6.09 1.08 14.73
N VAL A 49 5.05 1.07 13.88
CA VAL A 49 3.71 0.60 14.26
C VAL A 49 3.72 -0.87 14.65
N VAL A 50 4.41 -1.72 13.89
CA VAL A 50 4.53 -3.16 14.19
C VAL A 50 5.23 -3.37 15.53
N VAL A 51 6.37 -2.71 15.76
CA VAL A 51 7.11 -2.81 17.03
C VAL A 51 6.24 -2.34 18.20
N ALA A 52 5.55 -1.21 18.07
CA ALA A 52 4.67 -0.70 19.12
C ALA A 52 3.52 -1.67 19.42
N GLY A 53 2.89 -2.25 18.38
CA GLY A 53 1.80 -3.22 18.56
C GLY A 53 2.26 -4.56 19.12
N GLU A 54 3.47 -5.03 18.77
CA GLU A 54 4.10 -6.21 19.39
C GLU A 54 4.36 -5.98 20.88
N LEU A 55 4.97 -4.85 21.24
CA LEU A 55 5.22 -4.47 22.63
C LEU A 55 3.93 -4.27 23.44
N ALA A 56 2.82 -3.91 22.78
CA ALA A 56 1.50 -3.83 23.40
C ALA A 56 0.77 -5.19 23.52
N GLY A 57 1.34 -6.28 22.96
CA GLY A 57 0.67 -7.58 22.89
C GLY A 57 -0.55 -7.60 21.95
N ALA A 58 -0.61 -6.67 20.98
CA ALA A 58 -1.73 -6.45 20.07
C ALA A 58 -1.62 -7.26 18.76
N ARG A 59 -0.94 -8.42 18.77
CA ARG A 59 -0.69 -9.26 17.58
C ARG A 59 -1.91 -9.57 16.73
N ARG A 60 -3.04 -9.92 17.36
CA ARG A 60 -4.28 -10.23 16.63
C ARG A 60 -4.87 -9.01 15.93
N ALA A 61 -4.75 -7.83 16.56
CA ALA A 61 -5.20 -6.58 15.96
C ALA A 61 -4.29 -6.18 14.79
N LEU A 62 -2.97 -6.32 14.95
CA LEU A 62 -2.00 -6.12 13.86
C LEU A 62 -2.29 -7.04 12.67
N ALA A 63 -2.51 -8.34 12.91
CA ALA A 63 -2.82 -9.28 11.84
C ALA A 63 -4.14 -8.95 11.12
N LEU A 64 -5.17 -8.55 11.88
CA LEU A 64 -6.44 -8.13 11.30
C LEU A 64 -6.27 -6.85 10.47
N ALA A 65 -5.54 -5.86 10.99
CA ALA A 65 -5.24 -4.61 10.29
C ALA A 65 -4.45 -4.87 9.01
N ALA A 66 -3.41 -5.72 9.07
CA ALA A 66 -2.62 -6.11 7.90
C ALA A 66 -3.47 -6.80 6.83
N ARG A 67 -4.40 -7.69 7.24
CA ARG A 67 -5.30 -8.37 6.31
C ARG A 67 -6.24 -7.40 5.59
N TRP A 68 -6.80 -6.43 6.32
CA TRP A 68 -7.63 -5.38 5.74
C TRP A 68 -6.82 -4.41 4.86
N ALA A 69 -5.64 -4.01 5.31
CA ALA A 69 -4.73 -3.18 4.54
C ALA A 69 -4.33 -3.85 3.22
N ALA A 70 -4.05 -5.15 3.24
CA ALA A 70 -3.76 -5.92 2.02
C ALA A 70 -4.97 -5.96 1.08
N ALA A 71 -6.17 -6.25 1.58
CA ALA A 71 -7.38 -6.27 0.77
C ALA A 71 -7.67 -4.90 0.13
N LEU A 72 -7.52 -3.81 0.89
CA LEU A 72 -7.67 -2.45 0.38
C LEU A 72 -6.56 -2.09 -0.60
N GLY A 73 -5.31 -2.48 -0.33
CA GLY A 73 -4.18 -2.27 -1.24
C GLY A 73 -4.40 -2.94 -2.60
N VAL A 74 -4.87 -4.19 -2.59
CA VAL A 74 -5.23 -4.91 -3.83
C VAL A 74 -6.35 -4.18 -4.58
N MET A 75 -7.38 -3.70 -3.88
CA MET A 75 -8.45 -2.93 -4.50
C MET A 75 -7.93 -1.61 -5.10
N ILE A 76 -7.08 -0.87 -4.38
CA ILE A 76 -6.47 0.36 -4.87
C ILE A 76 -5.63 0.09 -6.12
N VAL A 77 -4.80 -0.96 -6.12
CA VAL A 77 -4.00 -1.35 -7.29
C VAL A 77 -4.90 -1.71 -8.47
N ALA A 78 -5.96 -2.49 -8.25
CA ALA A 78 -6.90 -2.86 -9.31
C ALA A 78 -7.62 -1.64 -9.90
N VAL A 79 -8.11 -0.74 -9.04
CA VAL A 79 -8.77 0.50 -9.47
C VAL A 79 -7.78 1.40 -10.21
N ASN A 80 -6.57 1.58 -9.70
CA ASN A 80 -5.52 2.34 -10.36
C ASN A 80 -5.15 1.71 -11.72
N ALA A 81 -5.03 0.40 -11.81
CA ALA A 81 -4.72 -0.28 -13.07
C ALA A 81 -5.81 -0.07 -14.13
N ILE A 82 -7.09 0.00 -13.75
CA ILE A 82 -8.20 0.29 -14.65
C ILE A 82 -8.24 1.78 -15.01
N ALA A 83 -8.08 2.66 -14.02
CA ALA A 83 -8.20 4.11 -14.20
C ALA A 83 -6.99 4.72 -14.94
N SER A 84 -5.78 4.23 -14.66
CA SER A 84 -4.53 4.70 -15.27
C SER A 84 -4.37 4.31 -16.74
N GLN A 85 -5.23 3.44 -17.30
CA GLN A 85 -5.27 3.21 -18.76
C GLN A 85 -5.61 4.46 -19.58
N ARG A 86 -6.05 5.55 -18.94
CA ARG A 86 -6.28 6.85 -19.60
C ARG A 86 -5.11 7.84 -19.52
N GLY A 87 -4.05 7.52 -18.78
CA GLY A 87 -2.87 8.37 -18.63
C GLY A 87 -1.63 7.72 -19.21
N ASP A 88 -1.44 7.84 -20.52
CA ASP A 88 -0.24 7.36 -21.23
C ASP A 88 1.05 7.87 -20.56
N THR A 89 1.78 6.94 -19.95
CA THR A 89 3.21 7.12 -19.63
C THR A 89 3.94 5.95 -20.28
N ILE A 90 4.13 6.06 -21.59
CA ILE A 90 4.93 5.11 -22.38
C ILE A 90 6.40 5.32 -21.98
N LEU A 91 6.98 4.39 -21.21
CA LEU A 91 8.37 4.50 -20.75
C LEU A 91 9.40 4.13 -21.83
N VAL A 92 9.05 3.30 -22.82
CA VAL A 92 9.91 2.97 -23.96
C VAL A 92 9.04 2.78 -25.21
N ARG A 93 9.24 3.61 -26.23
CA ARG A 93 8.66 3.40 -27.57
C ARG A 93 9.39 2.23 -28.23
N GLY A 94 8.78 1.04 -28.22
CA GLY A 94 9.39 -0.19 -28.72
C GLY A 94 9.48 -0.27 -30.24
N PHE A 95 10.34 -1.18 -30.72
CA PHE A 95 10.66 -1.42 -32.13
C PHE A 95 9.42 -1.77 -32.98
N ASP A 96 9.41 -1.24 -34.22
CA ASP A 96 8.38 -1.47 -35.23
C ASP A 96 8.56 -2.86 -35.86
N LEU A 97 7.68 -3.81 -35.53
CA LEU A 97 7.72 -5.19 -36.03
C LEU A 97 6.64 -5.38 -37.11
N PRO A 98 7.01 -5.76 -38.34
CA PRO A 98 6.17 -5.59 -39.54
C PRO A 98 4.91 -6.47 -39.63
N VAL A 99 4.65 -7.36 -38.65
CA VAL A 99 3.49 -8.27 -38.67
C VAL A 99 2.48 -8.01 -37.53
N LEU A 100 2.89 -7.42 -36.40
CA LEU A 100 2.00 -7.19 -35.24
C LEU A 100 1.71 -5.71 -34.94
N GLY A 101 2.31 -4.78 -35.68
CA GLY A 101 2.22 -3.35 -35.37
C GLY A 101 3.12 -2.98 -34.19
N GLN A 102 2.95 -1.76 -33.69
CA GLN A 102 3.81 -1.17 -32.67
C GLN A 102 3.68 -1.93 -31.34
N LEU A 103 4.82 -2.37 -30.80
CA LEU A 103 4.88 -3.13 -29.56
C LEU A 103 5.35 -2.20 -28.44
N ASP A 104 4.40 -1.60 -27.75
CA ASP A 104 4.68 -0.64 -26.69
C ASP A 104 4.84 -1.36 -25.34
N ILE A 105 5.99 -1.11 -24.69
CA ILE A 105 6.28 -1.60 -23.35
C ILE A 105 6.02 -0.43 -22.39
N SER A 106 4.90 -0.50 -21.69
CA SER A 106 4.54 0.49 -20.67
C SER A 106 4.95 -0.02 -19.29
N ALA A 107 5.82 0.72 -18.62
CA ALA A 107 6.05 0.56 -17.19
C ALA A 107 5.11 1.53 -16.46
N GLY A 108 4.12 1.00 -15.76
CA GLY A 108 3.26 1.83 -14.93
C GLY A 108 4.04 2.37 -13.71
N ALA A 109 3.52 3.42 -13.08
CA ALA A 109 4.08 4.07 -11.88
C ALA A 109 4.26 3.14 -10.64
N GLY A 110 3.97 1.84 -10.76
CA GLY A 110 4.16 0.81 -9.74
C GLY A 110 5.28 -0.21 -10.02
N GLY A 111 6.03 -0.08 -11.12
CA GLY A 111 7.21 -0.92 -11.37
C GLY A 111 6.96 -2.34 -11.92
N GLU A 112 5.73 -2.71 -12.27
CA GLU A 112 5.46 -3.94 -13.04
C GLU A 112 5.38 -3.64 -14.54
N PRO A 113 6.22 -4.29 -15.39
CA PRO A 113 6.12 -4.16 -16.84
C PRO A 113 4.96 -5.02 -17.37
N ALA A 114 4.07 -4.40 -18.16
CA ALA A 114 3.03 -5.11 -18.91
C ALA A 114 3.28 -4.94 -20.43
N VAL A 115 3.14 -6.03 -21.18
CA VAL A 115 3.33 -6.04 -22.64
C VAL A 115 1.97 -6.04 -23.34
N ARG A 116 1.74 -5.06 -24.24
CA ARG A 116 0.51 -4.95 -25.03
C ARG A 116 0.86 -4.82 -26.51
N ALA A 117 0.23 -5.65 -27.35
CA ALA A 117 0.34 -5.56 -28.82
C ALA A 117 -0.89 -4.83 -29.37
N LEU A 118 -0.68 -3.83 -30.23
CA LEU A 118 -1.75 -3.03 -30.83
C LEU A 118 -1.66 -3.14 -32.35
N VAL A 119 -2.59 -3.90 -32.94
CA VAL A 119 -2.70 -4.06 -34.39
C VAL A 119 -3.39 -2.82 -34.96
N GLY A 120 -2.59 -1.93 -35.56
CA GLY A 120 -3.10 -0.75 -36.25
C GLY A 120 -3.76 -1.11 -37.58
N LEU A 121 -5.08 -1.01 -37.66
CA LEU A 121 -5.79 -0.89 -38.93
C LEU A 121 -5.55 0.53 -39.46
N LYS A 122 -4.68 0.66 -40.47
CA LYS A 122 -4.62 1.86 -41.31
C LYS A 122 -5.93 1.97 -42.10
N GLN A 123 -6.67 3.06 -41.88
CA GLN A 123 -7.49 3.73 -42.90
C GLN A 123 -6.84 5.08 -43.12
#